data_AF-A0A937AR53-F1
#
_entry.id   AF-A0A937AR53-F1
#
_cell.length_a   1.000
_cell.length_b   1.000
_cell.length_c   1.000
_cell.angle_alpha   90.00
_cell.angle_beta   90.00
_cell.angle_gamma   90.00
#
_symmetry.space_group_name_H-M   'P 1'
#
loop_
_entity.id
_entity.type
_entity.pdbx_description
1 polymer ?
#
loop_
_entity_poly.entity_id
_entity_poly.type
_entity_poly.pdbx_seq_one_letter_code
_entity_poly.pdbx_strand_id
1 'polypeptide(L)'
;MSVLPVNALEQIQFCESHLAPWGNEPTAIGLTATQVTALTNVTMQARQAYNDAQTARLASKAATTTLNSRVAAMRAQASDLIRQIKAYAQLQNNPAAVYADAQIPEPAAPAPLPAPGKPQLFTVTLNPDGSVNLSWEAENSAASSGAFFSVSRKLPGQSAYVPIGGTSGSTVESRRASFTDYTVPASAAGTGASYIVQGYRGTRAGTPSDAVIVQFGVDGAGGFTSATIANAPDAPRLAA
;
A
#
# COMPACT_ATOMS: atom_id res chain seq x y z
N MET A 1 18.58 -42.86 18.28
CA MET A 1 18.20 -42.51 16.89
C MET A 1 16.98 -43.34 16.54
N SER A 2 15.94 -42.76 15.95
CA SER A 2 14.79 -43.54 15.47
C SER A 2 15.16 -44.22 14.16
N VAL A 3 15.07 -45.55 14.10
CA VAL A 3 15.27 -46.33 12.87
C VAL A 3 14.08 -46.13 11.91
N LEU A 4 12.90 -45.89 12.47
CA LEU A 4 11.70 -45.59 11.69
C LEU A 4 11.70 -44.10 11.28
N PRO A 5 11.43 -43.78 10.01
CA PRO A 5 11.29 -42.39 9.55
C PRO A 5 10.16 -41.64 10.28
N VAL A 6 10.18 -40.31 10.25
CA VAL A 6 9.15 -39.49 10.91
C VAL A 6 7.97 -39.21 9.97
N ASN A 7 8.22 -39.10 8.67
CA ASN A 7 7.18 -38.83 7.69
C ASN A 7 6.35 -40.09 7.40
N ALA A 8 5.03 -40.00 7.44
CA ALA A 8 4.13 -41.11 7.20
C ALA A 8 4.37 -41.83 5.86
N LEU A 9 4.70 -41.11 4.78
CA LEU A 9 5.01 -41.75 3.49
C LEU A 9 6.31 -42.54 3.56
N GLU A 10 7.34 -41.98 4.20
CA GLU A 10 8.63 -42.65 4.39
C GLU A 10 8.49 -43.87 5.30
N GLN A 11 7.63 -43.82 6.32
CA GLN A 11 7.30 -44.97 7.16
C GLN A 11 6.65 -46.10 6.36
N ILE A 12 5.68 -45.77 5.49
CA ILE A 12 5.04 -46.76 4.61
C ILE A 12 6.09 -47.38 3.68
N GLN A 13 6.93 -46.58 3.03
CA GLN A 13 7.99 -47.06 2.13
C GLN A 13 9.06 -47.90 2.85
N PHE A 14 9.40 -47.50 4.08
CA PHE A 14 10.30 -48.26 4.93
C PHE A 14 9.72 -49.65 5.19
N CYS A 15 8.46 -49.74 5.62
CA CYS A 15 7.80 -51.02 5.84
C CYS A 15 7.76 -51.85 4.55
N GLU A 16 7.29 -51.28 3.43
CA GLU A 16 7.21 -51.96 2.12
C GLU A 16 8.54 -52.58 1.68
N SER A 17 9.65 -51.86 1.83
CA SER A 17 10.99 -52.35 1.44
C SER A 17 11.53 -53.47 2.35
N HIS A 18 11.05 -53.54 3.59
CA HIS A 18 11.50 -54.52 4.58
C HIS A 18 10.61 -55.77 4.66
N LEU A 19 9.37 -55.73 4.14
CA LEU A 19 8.47 -56.88 4.17
C LEU A 19 9.05 -58.12 3.45
N ALA A 20 9.69 -57.94 2.30
CA ALA A 20 10.29 -59.06 1.55
C ALA A 20 11.45 -59.74 2.30
N PRO A 21 12.52 -59.03 2.72
CA PRO A 21 13.60 -59.67 3.46
C PRO A 21 13.15 -60.24 4.81
N TRP A 22 12.20 -59.61 5.51
CA TRP A 22 11.66 -60.14 6.77
C TRP A 22 10.75 -61.36 6.55
N GLY A 23 10.10 -61.46 5.38
CA GLY A 23 9.26 -62.59 5.01
C GLY A 23 10.05 -63.84 4.57
N ASN A 24 11.27 -63.67 4.05
CA ASN A 24 12.08 -64.79 3.55
C ASN A 24 12.56 -65.72 4.68
N GLU A 25 13.07 -65.16 5.79
CA GLU A 25 13.62 -65.92 6.93
C GLU A 25 13.26 -65.24 8.26
N PRO A 26 11.96 -65.15 8.63
CA PRO A 26 11.53 -64.38 9.80
C PRO A 26 12.14 -64.87 11.11
N THR A 27 12.37 -66.18 11.25
CA THR A 27 12.95 -66.78 12.46
C THR A 27 14.42 -66.40 12.67
N ALA A 28 15.17 -66.15 11.60
CA ALA A 28 16.58 -65.73 11.68
C ALA A 28 16.74 -64.34 12.31
N ILE A 29 15.68 -63.52 12.30
CA ILE A 29 15.63 -62.17 12.90
C ILE A 29 14.70 -62.10 14.11
N GLY A 30 14.23 -63.25 14.64
CA GLY A 30 13.40 -63.31 15.84
C GLY A 30 11.93 -62.91 15.63
N LEU A 31 11.43 -62.92 14.39
CA LEU A 31 10.02 -62.68 14.06
C LEU A 31 9.30 -64.00 13.74
N THR A 32 7.96 -63.97 13.81
CA THR A 32 7.10 -65.05 13.32
C THR A 32 6.47 -64.68 11.97
N ALA A 33 6.12 -65.69 11.17
CA ALA A 33 5.41 -65.47 9.91
C ALA A 33 4.09 -64.68 10.12
N THR A 34 3.36 -64.96 11.21
CA THR A 34 2.12 -64.26 11.56
C THR A 34 2.34 -62.76 11.81
N GLN A 35 3.44 -62.38 12.46
CA GLN A 35 3.79 -60.97 12.67
C GLN A 35 4.09 -60.26 11.36
N VAL A 36 4.85 -60.89 10.45
CA VAL A 36 5.16 -60.32 9.14
C VAL A 36 3.88 -60.17 8.31
N THR A 37 2.99 -61.17 8.31
CA THR A 37 1.68 -61.07 7.62
C THR A 37 0.82 -59.94 8.18
N ALA A 38 0.77 -59.77 9.51
CA ALA A 38 0.04 -58.67 10.12
C ALA A 38 0.60 -57.32 9.69
N LEU A 39 1.93 -57.17 9.66
CA LEU A 39 2.60 -55.94 9.19
C LEU A 39 2.31 -55.67 7.71
N THR A 40 2.34 -56.70 6.86
CA THR A 40 1.97 -56.58 5.43
C THR A 40 0.58 -55.99 5.26
N ASN A 41 -0.40 -56.54 6.00
CA ASN A 41 -1.79 -56.09 5.89
C ASN A 41 -1.96 -54.63 6.31
N VAL A 42 -1.38 -54.21 7.45
CA VAL A 42 -1.49 -52.81 7.89
C VAL A 42 -0.71 -51.85 6.98
N THR A 43 0.40 -52.29 6.39
CA THR A 43 1.18 -51.49 5.42
C THR A 43 0.37 -51.25 4.15
N MET A 44 -0.31 -52.28 3.64
CA MET A 44 -1.21 -52.15 2.48
C MET A 44 -2.39 -51.21 2.79
N GLN A 45 -3.01 -51.34 3.96
CA GLN A 45 -4.08 -50.43 4.39
C GLN A 45 -3.59 -48.99 4.51
N ALA A 46 -2.41 -48.76 5.08
CA ALA A 46 -1.80 -47.43 5.19
C ALA A 46 -1.51 -46.82 3.81
N ARG A 47 -0.99 -47.62 2.86
CA ARG A 47 -0.77 -47.20 1.47
C ARG A 47 -2.08 -46.79 0.80
N GLN A 48 -3.14 -47.58 0.94
CA GLN A 48 -4.45 -47.26 0.39
C GLN A 48 -4.99 -45.95 0.97
N ALA A 49 -4.98 -45.80 2.30
CA ALA A 49 -5.44 -44.59 2.99
C ALA A 49 -4.63 -43.35 2.57
N TYR A 50 -3.32 -43.48 2.34
CA TYR A 50 -2.50 -42.40 1.82
C TYR A 50 -2.95 -41.95 0.42
N ASN A 51 -3.20 -42.90 -0.49
CA ASN A 51 -3.65 -42.60 -1.85
C ASN A 51 -5.06 -41.97 -1.86
N ASP A 52 -5.97 -42.46 -1.01
CA ASP A 52 -7.31 -41.88 -0.85
C ASP A 52 -7.23 -40.44 -0.32
N ALA A 53 -6.36 -40.18 0.65
CA ALA A 53 -6.13 -38.84 1.16
C ALA A 53 -5.55 -37.88 0.10
N GLN A 54 -4.62 -38.34 -0.74
CA GLN A 54 -4.10 -37.54 -1.86
C GLN A 54 -5.20 -37.22 -2.88
N THR A 55 -6.01 -38.21 -3.23
CA THR A 55 -7.14 -38.05 -4.16
C THR A 55 -8.16 -37.05 -3.62
N ALA A 56 -8.50 -37.12 -2.34
CA ALA A 56 -9.40 -36.17 -1.69
C ALA A 56 -8.85 -34.74 -1.68
N ARG A 57 -7.54 -34.56 -1.44
CA ARG A 57 -6.89 -33.23 -1.52
C ARG A 57 -6.94 -32.64 -2.93
N LEU A 58 -6.69 -33.45 -3.95
CA LEU A 58 -6.79 -33.02 -5.35
C LEU A 58 -8.22 -32.66 -5.73
N ALA A 59 -9.21 -33.47 -5.31
CA ALA A 59 -10.62 -33.19 -5.53
C ALA A 59 -11.06 -31.88 -4.84
N SER A 60 -10.62 -31.64 -3.60
CA SER A 60 -10.89 -30.39 -2.88
C SER A 60 -10.29 -29.18 -3.59
N LYS A 61 -9.04 -29.27 -4.09
CA LYS A 61 -8.40 -28.21 -4.88
C LYS A 61 -9.14 -27.93 -6.19
N ALA A 62 -9.59 -28.98 -6.88
CA ALA A 62 -10.39 -28.85 -8.10
C ALA A 62 -11.73 -28.16 -7.82
N ALA A 63 -12.46 -28.60 -6.78
CA ALA A 63 -13.73 -28.01 -6.37
C ALA A 63 -13.58 -26.52 -6.01
N THR A 64 -12.49 -26.15 -5.32
CA THR A 64 -12.20 -24.75 -4.97
C THR A 64 -11.94 -23.91 -6.22
N THR A 65 -11.18 -24.44 -7.18
CA THR A 65 -10.95 -23.78 -8.48
C THR A 65 -12.28 -23.56 -9.21
N THR A 66 -13.16 -24.56 -9.24
CA THR A 66 -14.49 -24.46 -9.83
C THR A 66 -15.35 -23.40 -9.13
N LEU A 67 -15.40 -23.41 -7.79
CA LEU A 67 -16.12 -22.40 -7.01
C LEU A 67 -15.65 -20.98 -7.37
N ASN A 68 -14.34 -20.74 -7.37
CA ASN A 68 -13.79 -19.43 -7.69
C ASN A 68 -14.12 -18.97 -9.12
N SER A 69 -14.06 -19.89 -10.09
CA SER A 69 -14.46 -19.62 -11.47
C SER A 69 -15.96 -19.26 -11.58
N ARG A 70 -16.83 -20.01 -10.88
CA ARG A 70 -18.27 -19.74 -10.85
C ARG A 70 -18.59 -18.41 -10.17
N VAL A 71 -17.91 -18.08 -9.07
CA VAL A 71 -18.06 -16.79 -8.39
C VAL A 71 -17.58 -15.64 -9.29
N ALA A 72 -16.47 -15.81 -10.01
CA ALA A 72 -15.99 -14.80 -10.96
C ALA A 72 -17.01 -14.56 -12.09
N ALA A 73 -17.56 -15.62 -12.68
CA ALA A 73 -18.60 -15.53 -13.70
C ALA A 73 -19.88 -14.85 -13.17
N MET A 74 -20.33 -15.22 -11.97
CA MET A 74 -21.46 -14.59 -11.29
C MET A 74 -21.23 -13.08 -11.09
N ARG A 75 -20.03 -12.68 -10.64
CA ARG A 75 -19.68 -11.26 -10.43
C ARG A 75 -19.64 -10.48 -11.74
N ALA A 76 -19.13 -11.08 -12.82
CA ALA A 76 -19.13 -10.47 -14.14
C ALA A 76 -20.57 -10.20 -14.61
N GLN A 77 -21.43 -11.22 -14.58
CA GLN A 77 -22.83 -11.10 -14.97
C GLN A 77 -23.59 -10.08 -14.09
N ALA A 78 -23.40 -10.12 -12.76
CA ALA A 78 -24.02 -9.16 -11.86
C ALA A 78 -23.56 -7.72 -12.17
N SER A 79 -22.28 -7.52 -12.49
CA SER A 79 -21.76 -6.20 -12.87
C SER A 79 -22.39 -5.68 -14.17
N ASP A 80 -22.60 -6.55 -15.16
CA ASP A 80 -23.26 -6.19 -16.41
C ASP A 80 -24.73 -5.82 -16.20
N LEU A 81 -25.45 -6.59 -15.40
CA LEU A 81 -26.83 -6.26 -15.02
C LEU A 81 -26.91 -4.91 -14.29
N ILE A 82 -25.99 -4.63 -13.36
CA ILE A 82 -25.93 -3.33 -12.67
C ILE A 82 -25.63 -2.19 -13.65
N ARG A 83 -24.75 -2.39 -14.64
CA ARG A 83 -24.49 -1.39 -15.69
C ARG A 83 -25.74 -1.13 -16.52
N GLN A 84 -26.49 -2.18 -16.86
CA GLN A 84 -27.75 -2.04 -17.59
C GLN A 84 -28.80 -1.29 -16.79
N ILE A 85 -28.94 -1.58 -15.48
CA ILE A 85 -29.84 -0.84 -14.58
C ILE A 85 -29.46 0.65 -14.54
N LYS A 86 -28.17 0.97 -14.41
CA LYS A 86 -27.69 2.36 -14.42
C LYS A 86 -28.00 3.07 -15.73
N ALA A 87 -27.74 2.41 -16.87
CA ALA A 87 -28.04 2.95 -18.18
C ALA A 87 -29.55 3.18 -18.37
N TYR A 88 -30.39 2.23 -17.92
CA TYR A 88 -31.83 2.40 -17.96
C TYR A 88 -32.30 3.56 -17.07
N ALA A 89 -31.78 3.68 -15.84
CA ALA A 89 -32.09 4.77 -14.92
C ALA A 89 -31.74 6.14 -15.52
N GLN A 90 -30.62 6.26 -16.25
CA GLN A 90 -30.21 7.50 -16.93
C GLN A 90 -31.19 7.96 -18.03
N LEU A 91 -31.97 7.04 -18.60
CA LEU A 91 -32.97 7.33 -19.63
C LEU A 91 -34.36 7.66 -19.07
N GLN A 92 -34.56 7.51 -17.75
CA GLN A 92 -35.84 7.78 -17.10
C GLN A 92 -35.93 9.21 -16.55
N ASN A 93 -37.15 9.74 -16.50
CA ASN A 93 -37.44 11.03 -15.86
C ASN A 93 -37.24 11.00 -14.33
N ASN A 94 -37.37 9.82 -13.72
CA ASN A 94 -37.14 9.59 -12.29
C ASN A 94 -36.17 8.42 -12.08
N PRO A 95 -34.85 8.65 -12.18
CA PRO A 95 -33.83 7.60 -11.98
C PRO A 95 -33.88 6.96 -10.58
N ALA A 96 -34.28 7.72 -9.55
CA ALA A 96 -34.35 7.26 -8.17
C ALA A 96 -35.31 6.07 -7.98
N ALA A 97 -36.46 6.11 -8.66
CA ALA A 97 -37.43 5.01 -8.63
C ALA A 97 -36.82 3.69 -9.15
N VAL A 98 -36.03 3.74 -10.22
CA VAL A 98 -35.36 2.56 -10.79
C VAL A 98 -34.38 1.93 -9.79
N TYR A 99 -33.60 2.75 -9.08
CA TYR A 99 -32.66 2.26 -8.07
C TYR A 99 -33.38 1.68 -6.85
N ALA A 100 -34.46 2.31 -6.41
CA ALA A 100 -35.30 1.80 -5.33
C ALA A 100 -35.94 0.44 -5.67
N ASP A 101 -36.52 0.31 -6.87
CA ASP A 101 -37.10 -0.95 -7.36
C ASP A 101 -36.04 -2.06 -7.49
N ALA A 102 -34.83 -1.70 -7.92
CA ALA A 102 -33.69 -2.62 -7.99
C ALA A 102 -33.04 -2.91 -6.62
N GLN A 103 -33.44 -2.22 -5.56
CA GLN A 103 -32.84 -2.29 -4.21
C GLN A 103 -31.32 -2.04 -4.20
N ILE A 104 -30.86 -1.10 -5.03
CA ILE A 104 -29.46 -0.71 -5.15
C ILE A 104 -29.33 0.76 -4.71
N PRO A 105 -28.32 1.13 -3.90
CA PRO A 105 -28.11 2.53 -3.56
C PRO A 105 -27.79 3.36 -4.81
N GLU A 106 -28.31 4.58 -4.84
CA GLU A 106 -28.00 5.53 -5.91
C GLU A 106 -26.50 5.85 -5.95
N PRO A 107 -25.94 6.10 -7.15
CA PRO A 107 -24.58 6.64 -7.25
C PRO A 107 -24.46 7.95 -6.47
N ALA A 108 -23.39 8.10 -5.69
CA ALA A 108 -23.13 9.34 -4.98
C ALA A 108 -23.03 10.52 -5.97
N ALA A 109 -23.63 11.65 -5.60
CA ALA A 109 -23.53 12.88 -6.37
C ALA A 109 -22.04 13.30 -6.47
N PRO A 110 -21.57 13.75 -7.65
CA PRO A 110 -20.22 14.28 -7.78
C PRO A 110 -20.00 15.44 -6.81
N ALA A 111 -19.03 15.29 -5.91
CA ALA A 111 -18.62 16.35 -5.00
C ALA A 111 -17.32 16.99 -5.50
N PRO A 112 -17.17 18.33 -5.43
CA PRO A 112 -15.90 18.98 -5.71
C PRO A 112 -14.81 18.43 -4.79
N LEU A 113 -13.63 18.14 -5.35
CA LEU A 113 -12.49 17.74 -4.53
C LEU A 113 -12.12 18.86 -3.55
N PRO A 114 -11.66 18.51 -2.33
CA PRO A 114 -11.20 19.49 -1.36
C PRO A 114 -9.97 20.25 -1.87
N ALA A 115 -9.73 21.44 -1.31
CA ALA A 115 -8.48 22.17 -1.56
C ALA A 115 -7.27 21.32 -1.09
N PRO A 116 -6.06 21.56 -1.64
CA PRO A 116 -4.87 20.91 -1.13
C PRO A 116 -4.69 21.19 0.37
N GLY A 117 -4.22 20.20 1.10
CA GLY A 117 -3.97 20.28 2.53
C GLY A 117 -2.85 21.25 2.88
N LYS A 118 -2.67 21.50 4.17
CA LYS A 118 -1.58 22.32 4.70
C LYS A 118 -0.23 21.71 4.27
N PRO A 119 0.67 22.48 3.62
CA PRO A 119 2.01 22.01 3.34
C PRO A 119 2.77 21.72 4.63
N GLN A 120 3.42 20.56 4.67
CA GLN A 120 4.09 20.03 5.84
C GLN A 120 5.32 19.20 5.45
N LEU A 121 6.04 18.71 6.47
CA LEU A 121 7.25 17.90 6.32
C LEU A 121 8.21 18.56 5.34
N PHE A 122 8.68 19.77 5.66
CA PHE A 122 9.57 20.49 4.76
C PHE A 122 10.97 19.89 4.77
N THR A 123 11.53 19.72 3.58
CA THR A 123 12.95 19.53 3.36
C THR A 123 13.48 20.79 2.68
N VAL A 124 14.47 21.41 3.30
CA VAL A 124 15.14 22.59 2.76
C VAL A 124 16.57 22.22 2.44
N THR A 125 16.97 22.50 1.20
CA THR A 125 18.35 22.31 0.73
C THR A 125 18.88 23.65 0.25
N LEU A 126 20.04 24.06 0.77
CA LEU A 126 20.80 25.18 0.24
C LEU A 126 21.76 24.65 -0.84
N ASN A 127 21.61 25.16 -2.05
CA ASN A 127 22.46 24.77 -3.18
C ASN A 127 23.75 25.62 -3.20
N PRO A 128 24.86 25.11 -3.79
CA PRO A 128 26.12 25.84 -3.87
C PRO A 128 26.05 27.16 -4.65
N ASP A 129 25.04 27.33 -5.51
CA ASP A 129 24.78 28.56 -6.26
C ASP A 129 24.03 29.63 -5.43
N GLY A 130 23.75 29.34 -4.15
CA GLY A 130 23.01 30.23 -3.24
C GLY A 130 21.49 30.11 -3.34
N SER A 131 20.96 29.23 -4.20
CA SER A 131 19.51 29.00 -4.29
C SER A 131 18.98 28.11 -3.17
N VAL A 132 17.74 28.34 -2.77
CA VAL A 132 17.05 27.55 -1.74
C VAL A 132 16.04 26.64 -2.41
N ASN A 133 16.23 25.32 -2.30
CA ASN A 133 15.23 24.34 -2.71
C ASN A 133 14.36 23.98 -1.51
N LEU A 134 13.05 24.23 -1.63
CA LEU A 134 12.04 23.78 -0.70
C LEU A 134 11.28 22.61 -1.31
N SER A 135 11.16 21.51 -0.56
CA SER A 135 10.27 20.40 -0.88
C SER A 135 9.35 20.09 0.28
N TRP A 136 8.09 19.77 0.00
CA TRP A 136 7.06 19.53 1.02
C TRP A 136 6.07 18.45 0.59
N GLU A 137 5.32 17.97 1.56
CA GLU A 137 4.15 17.12 1.38
C GLU A 137 2.88 17.91 1.69
N ALA A 138 1.79 17.52 1.06
CA ALA A 138 0.45 18.04 1.36
C ALA A 138 -0.57 16.98 0.96
N GLU A 139 -1.66 16.85 1.72
CA GLU A 139 -2.77 15.99 1.31
C GLU A 139 -3.48 16.59 0.09
N ASN A 140 -4.14 15.74 -0.71
CA ASN A 140 -4.93 16.17 -1.88
C ASN A 140 -4.14 17.05 -2.87
N SER A 141 -2.82 16.85 -2.94
CA SER A 141 -1.89 17.70 -3.68
C SER A 141 -1.56 17.18 -5.08
N ALA A 142 -2.27 16.18 -5.60
CA ALA A 142 -1.92 15.63 -6.91
C ALA A 142 -2.13 16.68 -8.01
N ALA A 143 -1.07 16.94 -8.80
CA ALA A 143 -1.12 17.89 -9.91
C ALA A 143 -2.19 17.51 -10.95
N SER A 144 -2.39 16.20 -11.18
CA SER A 144 -3.44 15.67 -12.07
C SER A 144 -4.85 16.04 -11.63
N SER A 145 -5.03 16.43 -10.38
CA SER A 145 -6.30 16.91 -9.84
C SER A 145 -6.43 18.44 -9.86
N GLY A 146 -5.45 19.16 -10.40
CA GLY A 146 -5.43 20.62 -10.49
C GLY A 146 -4.90 21.33 -9.24
N ALA A 147 -4.13 20.62 -8.41
CA ALA A 147 -3.44 21.22 -7.27
C ALA A 147 -2.19 21.99 -7.71
N PHE A 148 -2.03 23.22 -7.21
CA PHE A 148 -0.82 24.02 -7.36
C PHE A 148 -0.52 24.75 -6.05
N PHE A 149 0.71 25.22 -5.90
CA PHE A 149 1.17 25.88 -4.68
C PHE A 149 1.77 27.24 -5.02
N SER A 150 1.38 28.25 -4.24
CA SER A 150 2.05 29.55 -4.22
C SER A 150 3.09 29.56 -3.11
N VAL A 151 4.27 30.08 -3.42
CA VAL A 151 5.38 30.24 -2.48
C VAL A 151 5.60 31.73 -2.25
N SER A 152 5.53 32.13 -0.99
CA SER A 152 5.78 33.51 -0.57
C SER A 152 6.97 33.57 0.38
N ARG A 153 7.78 34.61 0.24
CA ARG A 153 9.01 34.81 1.02
C ARG A 153 8.99 36.15 1.73
N LYS A 154 9.54 36.18 2.94
CA LYS A 154 9.85 37.38 3.70
C LYS A 154 11.35 37.42 3.99
N LEU A 155 12.01 38.47 3.51
CA LEU A 155 13.44 38.76 3.74
C LEU A 155 13.63 39.67 4.97
N PRO A 156 14.86 39.78 5.49
CA PRO A 156 15.19 40.72 6.56
C PRO A 156 14.83 42.15 6.15
N GLY A 157 14.21 42.92 7.05
CA GLY A 157 13.73 44.27 6.78
C GLY A 157 12.37 44.34 6.07
N GLN A 158 11.78 43.22 5.64
CA GLN A 158 10.42 43.18 5.10
C GLN A 158 9.38 42.97 6.20
N SER A 159 8.25 43.68 6.11
CA SER A 159 7.13 43.56 7.04
C SER A 159 6.12 42.47 6.65
N ALA A 160 6.12 42.02 5.39
CA ALA A 160 5.14 41.07 4.85
C ALA A 160 5.80 39.99 3.98
N TYR A 161 5.13 38.84 3.84
CA TYR A 161 5.49 37.82 2.86
C TYR A 161 5.07 38.28 1.47
N VAL A 162 5.99 38.17 0.51
CA VAL A 162 5.79 38.53 -0.90
C VAL A 162 5.77 37.26 -1.74
N PRO A 163 4.77 37.04 -2.62
CA PRO A 163 4.77 35.92 -3.55
C PRO A 163 5.99 35.97 -4.47
N ILE A 164 6.73 34.87 -4.55
CA ILE A 164 7.94 34.77 -5.38
C ILE A 164 7.78 33.79 -6.55
N GLY A 165 6.76 32.94 -6.49
CA GLY A 165 6.46 31.99 -7.54
C GLY A 165 5.50 30.91 -7.08
N GLY A 166 5.36 29.88 -7.91
CA GLY A 166 4.54 28.73 -7.59
C GLY A 166 5.01 27.49 -8.32
N THR A 167 4.47 26.36 -7.91
CA THR A 167 4.79 25.05 -8.48
C THR A 167 3.53 24.21 -8.56
N SER A 168 3.51 23.22 -9.46
CA SER A 168 2.45 22.23 -9.48
C SER A 168 2.53 21.35 -8.23
N GLY A 169 1.42 20.66 -7.92
CA GLY A 169 1.42 19.66 -6.89
C GLY A 169 2.26 18.41 -7.22
N SER A 170 2.17 17.39 -6.37
CA SER A 170 2.93 16.15 -6.57
C SER A 170 2.50 15.40 -7.84
N THR A 171 3.48 14.77 -8.49
CA THR A 171 3.30 13.92 -9.67
C THR A 171 3.75 12.49 -9.35
N VAL A 172 3.54 11.56 -10.30
CA VAL A 172 4.00 10.17 -10.15
C VAL A 172 5.54 10.10 -10.07
N GLU A 173 6.22 10.99 -10.77
CA GLU A 173 7.68 11.10 -10.79
C GLU A 173 8.21 11.88 -9.58
N SER A 174 7.57 13.01 -9.27
CA SER A 174 7.89 13.85 -8.11
C SER A 174 6.83 13.67 -7.03
N ARG A 175 7.07 12.71 -6.14
CA ARG A 175 6.15 12.37 -5.02
C ARG A 175 5.96 13.50 -4.01
N ARG A 176 6.78 14.54 -4.08
CA ARG A 176 6.72 15.75 -3.25
C ARG A 176 6.71 16.98 -4.14
N ALA A 177 5.94 17.99 -3.77
CA ALA A 177 6.03 19.28 -4.45
C ALA A 177 7.37 19.93 -4.10
N SER A 178 7.93 20.69 -5.04
CA SER A 178 9.18 21.40 -4.83
C SER A 178 9.24 22.72 -5.58
N PHE A 179 9.97 23.66 -5.00
CA PHE A 179 10.21 24.98 -5.56
C PHE A 179 11.63 25.42 -5.23
N THR A 180 12.35 25.90 -6.23
CA THR A 180 13.69 26.47 -6.05
C THR A 180 13.62 27.98 -6.15
N ASP A 181 14.05 28.66 -5.09
CA ASP A 181 14.20 30.10 -5.02
C ASP A 181 15.63 30.51 -5.41
N TYR A 182 15.79 30.97 -6.64
CA TYR A 182 17.05 31.52 -7.16
C TYR A 182 17.27 32.99 -6.84
N THR A 183 16.33 33.63 -6.14
CA THR A 183 16.27 35.09 -6.02
C THR A 183 16.65 35.60 -4.64
N VAL A 184 17.24 34.74 -3.80
CA VAL A 184 17.68 35.13 -2.46
C VAL A 184 18.90 36.04 -2.58
N PRO A 185 18.83 37.30 -2.14
CA PRO A 185 19.97 38.21 -2.24
C PRO A 185 21.03 37.88 -1.19
N ALA A 186 22.30 38.12 -1.52
CA ALA A 186 23.42 37.95 -0.57
C ALA A 186 23.25 38.78 0.72
N SER A 187 22.51 39.89 0.67
CA SER A 187 22.18 40.69 1.86
C SER A 187 21.34 39.93 2.91
N ALA A 188 20.69 38.83 2.53
CA ALA A 188 19.97 37.97 3.46
C ALA A 188 20.87 36.94 4.18
N ALA A 189 22.15 36.82 3.78
CA ALA A 189 23.06 35.79 4.30
C ALA A 189 23.29 35.86 5.82
N GLY A 190 23.18 37.05 6.43
CA GLY A 190 23.40 37.22 7.88
C GLY A 190 22.16 37.00 8.77
N THR A 191 20.97 36.79 8.20
CA THR A 191 19.71 36.76 8.99
C THR A 191 18.70 35.73 8.49
N GLY A 192 18.91 35.17 7.30
CA GLY A 192 18.04 34.15 6.72
C GLY A 192 16.84 34.70 5.97
N ALA A 193 16.04 33.79 5.43
CA ALA A 193 14.76 34.07 4.78
C ALA A 193 13.65 33.22 5.40
N SER A 194 12.42 33.73 5.43
CA SER A 194 11.25 32.96 5.87
C SER A 194 10.29 32.71 4.71
N TYR A 195 9.74 31.50 4.63
CA TYR A 195 8.85 31.05 3.58
C TYR A 195 7.50 30.59 4.13
N ILE A 196 6.44 30.88 3.39
CA ILE A 196 5.12 30.26 3.58
C ILE A 196 4.67 29.73 2.23
N VAL A 197 4.14 28.51 2.24
CA VAL A 197 3.59 27.85 1.07
C VAL A 197 2.09 27.65 1.26
N GLN A 198 1.28 27.96 0.25
CA GLN A 198 -0.16 27.74 0.28
C GLN A 198 -0.62 26.98 -0.96
N GLY A 199 -1.38 25.91 -0.74
CA GLY A 199 -1.96 25.12 -1.82
C GLY A 199 -3.27 25.70 -2.33
N TYR A 200 -3.54 25.51 -3.61
CA TYR A 200 -4.74 25.98 -4.29
C TYR A 200 -5.28 24.92 -5.25
N ARG A 201 -6.60 24.93 -5.43
CA ARG A 201 -7.33 24.22 -6.50
C ARG A 201 -8.32 25.19 -7.12
N GLY A 202 -8.01 25.69 -8.32
CA GLY A 202 -8.73 26.82 -8.89
C GLY A 202 -8.69 28.03 -7.94
N THR A 203 -9.85 28.57 -7.56
CA THR A 203 -9.98 29.67 -6.59
C THR A 203 -10.02 29.23 -5.13
N ARG A 204 -10.02 27.92 -4.85
CA ARG A 204 -10.08 27.39 -3.48
C ARG A 204 -8.68 27.34 -2.88
N ALA A 205 -8.47 28.11 -1.82
CA ALA A 205 -7.22 28.13 -1.07
C ALA A 205 -7.25 27.10 0.07
N GLY A 206 -6.17 26.34 0.21
CA GLY A 206 -5.89 25.51 1.38
C GLY A 206 -5.34 26.34 2.55
N THR A 207 -5.10 25.67 3.67
CA THR A 207 -4.44 26.31 4.82
C THR A 207 -2.95 26.56 4.48
N PRO A 208 -2.40 27.76 4.68
CA PRO A 208 -0.98 28.01 4.51
C PRO A 208 -0.12 27.16 5.45
N SER A 209 1.12 26.89 5.07
CA SER A 209 2.11 26.27 5.94
C SER A 209 2.41 27.14 7.16
N ASP A 210 3.01 26.53 8.18
CA ASP A 210 3.76 27.33 9.15
C ASP A 210 4.94 28.01 8.46
N ALA A 211 5.44 29.09 9.07
CA ALA A 211 6.59 29.80 8.55
C ALA A 211 7.85 28.91 8.63
N VAL A 212 8.44 28.60 7.49
CA VAL A 212 9.72 27.88 7.39
C VAL A 212 10.83 28.90 7.40
N ILE A 213 11.71 28.85 8.39
CA ILE A 213 12.84 29.78 8.53
C ILE A 213 14.09 29.08 8.02
N VAL A 214 14.75 29.68 7.03
CA VAL A 214 16.01 29.22 6.45
C VAL A 214 17.09 30.20 6.88
N GLN A 215 17.97 29.76 7.78
CA GLN A 215 19.15 30.52 8.19
C GLN A 215 20.30 30.17 7.26
N PHE A 216 21.02 31.17 6.77
CA PHE A 216 22.24 30.98 6.01
C PHE A 216 23.42 31.04 6.97
N GLY A 217 24.34 30.09 6.87
CA GLY A 217 25.57 30.14 7.64
C GLY A 217 26.42 31.31 7.16
N VAL A 218 26.91 32.12 8.09
CA VAL A 218 28.04 33.02 7.85
C VAL A 218 29.31 32.24 8.19
N ASP A 219 30.35 32.34 7.36
CA ASP A 219 31.57 31.54 7.48
C ASP A 219 32.21 31.65 8.88
N GLY A 220 31.95 30.65 9.71
CA GLY A 220 32.76 30.21 10.84
C GLY A 220 32.94 28.71 10.66
N ALA A 221 34.18 28.26 10.47
CA ALA A 221 34.55 26.91 10.04
C ALA A 221 33.70 25.78 10.69
N GLY A 222 32.86 25.12 9.90
CA GLY A 222 32.19 23.88 10.32
C GLY A 222 30.89 23.53 9.57
N GLY A 223 31.00 22.66 8.57
CA GLY A 223 29.98 21.67 8.20
C GLY A 223 28.69 22.14 7.49
N PHE A 224 28.36 21.50 6.36
CA PHE A 224 27.03 21.52 5.77
C PHE A 224 25.99 20.94 6.75
N THR A 225 25.00 21.72 7.17
CA THR A 225 23.86 21.26 7.98
C THR A 225 22.60 21.12 7.12
N SER A 226 22.10 19.90 6.96
CA SER A 226 20.73 19.66 6.50
C SER A 226 19.76 19.83 7.68
N ALA A 227 18.78 20.73 7.55
CA ALA A 227 17.71 20.87 8.53
C ALA A 227 16.47 20.11 8.02
N THR A 228 16.09 19.04 8.72
CA THR A 228 14.79 18.39 8.53
C THR A 228 13.88 18.87 9.65
N ILE A 229 12.82 19.60 9.32
CA ILE A 229 11.80 19.99 10.30
C ILE A 229 10.70 18.92 10.23
N ALA A 230 10.73 17.97 11.17
CA ALA A 230 9.63 17.06 11.41
C ALA A 230 8.64 17.73 12.37
N ASN A 231 7.49 18.17 11.87
CA ASN A 231 6.39 18.51 12.75
C ASN A 231 5.78 17.21 13.29
N ALA A 232 5.57 17.14 14.62
CA ALA A 232 4.95 16.00 15.26
C ALA A 232 3.55 15.74 14.67
N PRO A 233 3.14 14.47 14.46
CA PRO A 233 1.77 14.17 14.06
C PRO A 233 0.80 14.58 15.18
N ASP A 234 -0.33 15.16 14.79
CA ASP A 234 -1.42 15.52 15.69
C ASP A 234 -1.80 14.35 16.62
N ALA A 235 -2.00 14.64 17.90
CA ALA A 235 -2.38 13.66 18.91
C ALA A 235 -3.70 12.95 18.53
N PRO A 236 -3.85 11.64 18.84
CA PRO A 236 -5.06 10.90 18.52
C PRO A 236 -6.27 11.55 19.21
N ARG A 237 -7.29 11.91 18.42
CA ARG A 237 -8.58 12.35 18.94
C ARG A 237 -9.20 11.20 19.73
N LEU A 238 -9.36 11.41 21.04
CA LEU A 238 -10.13 10.52 21.90
C LEU A 238 -11.56 10.43 21.36
N ALA A 239 -12.00 9.20 21.10
CA ALA A 239 -13.38 8.90 20.78
C ALA A 239 -14.26 9.21 22.00
N ALA A 240 -15.26 10.06 21.80
CA ALA A 240 -16.44 10.21 22.64
C ALA A 240 -17.66 10.21 21.71
#